data_AF-A0A950LZP4-F1
#
_entry.id   AF-A0A950LZP4-F1
#
_cell.length_a   1.000
_cell.length_b   1.000
_cell.length_c   1.000
_cell.angle_alpha   90.00
_cell.angle_beta   90.00
_cell.angle_gamma   90.00
#
_symmetry.space_group_name_H-M   'P 1'
#
loop_
_entity.id
_entity.type
_entity.pdbx_description
1 polymer ?
#
loop_
_entity_poly.entity_id
_entity_poly.type
_entity_poly.pdbx_seq_one_letter_code
_entity_poly.pdbx_strand_id
1 'polypeptide(L)' 'MRSVEVHHELTGPSDSPVVVLAGPLGSTLEIWKPLVEALAERCGVLRYDHRGHGRSPVPTSGS' A
#
# COMPACT_ATOMS: atom_id res chain seq x y z
N MET A 1 1.76 -19.38 7.44
CA MET A 1 1.68 -17.90 7.37
C MET A 1 0.34 -17.47 7.95
N ARG A 2 0.29 -16.44 8.80
CA ARG A 2 -0.97 -15.81 9.26
C ARG A 2 -1.23 -14.57 8.41
N SER A 3 -2.46 -14.41 7.93
CA SER A 3 -2.93 -13.16 7.32
C SER A 3 -3.13 -12.10 8.40
N VAL A 4 -2.82 -10.85 8.06
CA VAL A 4 -3.07 -9.68 8.92
C VAL A 4 -3.70 -8.60 8.06
N GLU A 5 -4.57 -7.80 8.66
CA GLU A 5 -5.14 -6.64 7.99
C GLU A 5 -4.06 -5.55 7.80
N VAL A 6 -4.10 -4.89 6.65
CA VAL A 6 -3.20 -3.78 6.31
C VAL A 6 -3.99 -2.59 5.78
N HIS A 7 -3.56 -1.38 6.11
CA HIS A 7 -4.03 -0.17 5.47
C HIS A 7 -3.52 -0.12 4.03
N HIS A 8 -4.40 0.22 3.09
CA HIS A 8 -4.08 0.38 1.69
C HIS A 8 -4.81 1.58 1.08
N GLU A 9 -4.22 2.12 0.02
CA GLU A 9 -4.82 3.14 -0.83
C GLU A 9 -4.75 2.68 -2.29
N LEU A 10 -5.88 2.80 -2.98
CA LEU A 10 -5.98 2.59 -4.43
C LEU A 10 -6.30 3.91 -5.11
N THR A 11 -5.45 4.31 -6.06
CA THR A 11 -5.58 5.58 -6.80
C THR A 11 -5.57 5.31 -8.30
N GLY A 12 -6.40 6.01 -9.08
CA GLY A 12 -6.48 5.84 -10.54
C GLY A 12 -7.81 5.26 -11.02
N PRO A 13 -7.94 4.92 -12.32
CA PRO A 13 -9.20 4.52 -12.94
C PRO A 13 -9.69 3.14 -12.46
N SER A 14 -11.00 3.02 -12.20
CA SER A 14 -11.64 1.83 -11.62
C SER A 14 -11.55 0.55 -12.46
N ASP A 15 -11.29 0.65 -13.75
CA ASP A 15 -11.24 -0.48 -14.70
C ASP A 15 -9.92 -0.56 -15.48
N SER A 16 -8.84 -0.07 -14.88
CA SER A 16 -7.49 -0.12 -15.46
C SER A 16 -6.65 -1.24 -14.85
N PRO A 17 -5.61 -1.74 -15.55
CA PRO A 17 -4.65 -2.66 -14.96
C PRO A 17 -4.08 -2.08 -13.66
N VAL A 18 -3.87 -2.93 -12.64
CA VAL A 18 -3.38 -2.49 -11.33
C VAL A 18 -1.87 -2.75 -11.20
N VAL A 19 -1.15 -1.73 -10.76
CA VAL A 19 0.25 -1.81 -10.32
C VAL A 19 0.29 -1.79 -8.80
N VAL A 20 0.96 -2.76 -8.20
CA VAL A 20 1.16 -2.83 -6.74
C VAL A 20 2.56 -2.32 -6.40
N LEU A 21 2.63 -1.32 -5.52
CA LEU A 21 3.89 -0.80 -4.99
C LEU A 21 4.08 -1.28 -3.55
N ALA A 22 5.02 -2.20 -3.36
CA ALA A 22 5.43 -2.69 -2.04
C ALA A 22 6.71 -1.97 -1.59
N GLY A 23 6.59 -1.07 -0.61
CA GLY A 23 7.73 -0.35 -0.04
C GLY A 23 8.67 -1.25 0.78
N PRO A 24 9.89 -0.78 1.12
CA PRO A 24 10.72 -1.45 2.12
C PRO A 24 10.11 -1.37 3.54
N LEU A 25 10.51 -2.27 4.43
CA LEU A 25 10.15 -2.21 5.85
C LEU A 25 10.60 -0.88 6.46
N GLY A 26 9.78 -0.26 7.30
CA GLY A 26 10.08 1.05 7.90
C GLY A 26 9.59 2.26 7.10
N SER A 27 9.10 2.08 5.87
CA SER A 27 8.54 3.17 5.05
C SER A 27 7.02 3.28 5.15
N THR A 28 6.47 4.44 4.76
CA THR A 28 5.03 4.70 4.60
C THR A 28 4.69 4.96 3.13
N LEU A 29 3.39 5.02 2.81
CA LEU A 29 2.89 5.28 1.45
C LEU A 29 3.43 6.56 0.78
N GLU A 30 3.90 7.54 1.58
CA GLU A 30 4.35 8.86 1.11
C GLU A 30 5.59 8.81 0.21
N ILE A 31 6.44 7.79 0.36
CA ILE A 31 7.66 7.66 -0.45
C ILE A 31 7.36 7.56 -1.96
N TRP A 32 6.15 7.13 -2.31
CA TRP A 32 5.73 6.88 -3.68
C TRP A 32 4.96 8.03 -4.32
N LYS A 33 4.74 9.15 -3.60
CA LYS A 33 3.85 10.20 -4.07
C LYS A 33 4.11 10.67 -5.52
N PRO A 34 5.37 10.99 -5.94
CA PRO A 34 5.63 11.39 -7.32
C PRO A 34 5.37 10.27 -8.34
N LEU A 35 5.61 9.02 -7.96
CA LEU A 35 5.39 7.86 -8.83
C LEU A 35 3.90 7.55 -8.97
N VAL A 36 3.12 7.73 -7.91
CA VAL A 36 1.66 7.56 -7.92
C VAL A 36 1.02 8.58 -8.84
N GLU A 37 1.42 9.85 -8.74
CA GLU A 37 0.90 10.92 -9.59
C GLU A 37 1.10 10.59 -11.08
N ALA A 38 2.28 10.09 -11.47
CA ALA A 38 2.56 9.71 -12.85
C ALA A 38 1.83 8.43 -13.32
N LEU A 39 1.70 7.42 -12.46
CA LEU A 39 1.10 6.14 -12.83
C LEU A 39 -0.44 6.18 -12.83
N ALA A 40 -1.03 6.93 -11.90
CA ALA A 40 -2.47 6.99 -11.68
C ALA A 40 -3.26 7.57 -12.87
N GLU A 41 -2.60 8.16 -13.86
CA GLU A 41 -3.22 8.58 -15.13
C GLU A 41 -3.60 7.40 -16.02
N ARG A 42 -2.93 6.25 -15.87
CA ARG A 42 -3.01 5.12 -16.84
C ARG A 42 -3.33 3.79 -16.19
N CYS A 43 -3.04 3.63 -14.91
CA CYS A 43 -3.29 2.40 -14.15
C CYS A 43 -3.80 2.70 -12.75
N GLY A 44 -4.46 1.70 -12.15
CA GLY A 44 -4.75 1.69 -10.73
C GLY A 44 -3.46 1.45 -9.97
N VAL A 45 -3.15 2.28 -8.98
CA VAL A 45 -1.95 2.17 -8.16
C VAL A 45 -2.37 1.77 -6.76
N LEU A 46 -2.11 0.50 -6.41
CA LEU A 46 -2.34 -0.04 -5.07
C LEU A 46 -1.06 0.08 -4.24
N ARG A 47 -1.16 0.76 -3.11
CA ARG A 47 -0.08 0.86 -2.12
C ARG A 47 -0.61 0.41 -0.76
N TYR A 48 0.24 -0.17 0.07
CA TYR A 48 -0.13 -0.61 1.42
C TYR A 48 0.99 -0.37 2.43
N ASP A 49 0.63 -0.09 3.67
CA ASP A 49 1.58 -0.03 4.78
C ASP A 49 1.86 -1.44 5.30
N HIS A 50 3.13 -1.79 5.52
CA HIS A 50 3.48 -3.07 6.14
C HIS A 50 2.86 -3.22 7.53
N ARG A 51 2.66 -4.46 7.99
CA ARG A 51 2.16 -4.74 9.34
C ARG A 51 2.96 -3.96 10.40
N GLY A 52 2.26 -3.32 11.33
CA GLY A 52 2.87 -2.50 12.39
C GLY A 52 3.61 -1.24 11.90
N HIS A 53 3.40 -0.81 10.66
CA HIS A 53 3.93 0.43 10.10
C HIS A 53 2.81 1.34 9.59
N GLY A 54 3.08 2.64 9.48
CA GLY A 54 2.12 3.60 8.95
C GLY A 54 0.78 3.54 9.68
N ARG A 55 -0.30 3.32 8.92
CA ARG A 55 -1.67 3.14 9.45
C ARG A 55 -2.08 1.67 9.59
N SER A 56 -1.24 0.72 9.21
CA SER A 56 -1.50 -0.70 9.42
C SER A 56 -1.36 -1.05 10.91
N PRO A 57 -2.28 -1.87 11.47
CA PRO A 57 -2.22 -2.26 12.87
C PRO A 57 -0.95 -3.07 13.18
N VAL A 58 -0.46 -2.95 14.41
CA VAL A 58 0.54 -3.86 14.96
C VAL A 58 -0.15 -5.20 15.22
N PRO A 59 0.27 -6.31 14.60
CA PRO A 59 -0.35 -7.60 14.86
C PRO A 59 -0.24 -7.92 16.35
N THR A 60 -1.34 -8.35 16.97
CA THR A 60 -1.30 -8.87 18.32
C THR A 60 -0.43 -10.12 18.36
N SER A 61 0.59 -10.11 19.20
CA SER A 61 1.28 -11.33 19.61
C SER A 61 0.22 -12.22 20.26
N GLY A 62 -0.12 -13.35 19.63
CA GLY A 62 -1.02 -14.30 20.25
C GLY A 62 -0.50 -14.67 21.63
N SER A 63 -1.38 -14.62 22.64
CA SER A 63 -1.18 -15.35 23.88
C SER A 63 -1.27 -16.86 23.61
#